data_AF-W2SXM0-F1
#
_entry.id   AF-W2SXM0-F1
#
_cell.length_a   1.000
_cell.length_b   1.000
_cell.length_c   1.000
_cell.angle_alpha   90.00
_cell.angle_beta   90.00
_cell.angle_gamma   90.00
#
_symmetry.space_group_name_H-M   'P 1'
#
loop_
_entity.id
_entity.type
_entity.pdbx_description
1 polymer ?
#
loop_
_entity_poly.entity_id
_entity_poly.type
_entity_poly.pdbx_seq_one_letter_code
_entity_poly.pdbx_strand_id
1 'polypeptide(L)'
;MEENEVYAIETFGSTGKGYVHDDMECSHYMKNFELAEEHIPLRLPRSKALLNTIDKNFGTLAFCRRWVDRLGETKYLMSLKDLCDKVFFL
;
A
#
# COMPACT_ATOMS: atom_id res chain seq x y z
N MET A 1 -12.17 -14.21 -18.14
CA MET A 1 -13.46 -14.54 -17.52
C MET A 1 -13.65 -16.03 -17.69
N GLU A 2 -13.26 -16.74 -16.65
CA GLU A 2 -13.22 -18.19 -16.52
C GLU A 2 -14.06 -18.61 -15.32
N GLU A 3 -14.45 -19.87 -15.28
CA GLU A 3 -15.21 -20.42 -14.15
C GLU A 3 -14.40 -20.29 -12.84
N ASN A 4 -15.06 -19.89 -11.75
CA ASN A 4 -14.49 -19.64 -10.42
C ASN A 4 -13.58 -18.41 -10.25
N GLU A 5 -13.42 -17.58 -11.28
CA GLU A 5 -12.77 -16.27 -11.12
C GLU A 5 -13.73 -15.26 -10.47
N VAL A 6 -13.15 -14.33 -9.71
CA VAL A 6 -13.89 -13.23 -9.08
C VAL A 6 -13.43 -11.91 -9.69
N TYR A 7 -14.39 -11.10 -10.13
CA TYR A 7 -14.13 -9.83 -10.80
C TYR A 7 -14.78 -8.66 -10.05
N ALA A 8 -14.04 -7.56 -9.90
CA ALA A 8 -14.62 -6.26 -9.63
C ALA A 8 -15.02 -5.63 -10.97
N ILE A 9 -16.32 -5.36 -11.16
CA ILE A 9 -16.83 -4.69 -12.37
C ILE A 9 -17.14 -3.24 -12.01
N GLU A 10 -16.29 -2.33 -12.48
CA GLU A 10 -16.38 -0.89 -12.20
C GLU A 10 -16.33 -0.07 -13.48
N THR A 11 -17.15 0.98 -13.54
CA THR A 11 -17.23 1.89 -14.70
C THR A 11 -17.10 3.33 -14.25
N PHE A 12 -16.30 4.12 -14.95
CA PHE A 12 -16.07 5.53 -14.64
C PHE A 12 -16.46 6.42 -15.82
N GLY A 13 -17.52 7.21 -15.64
CA GLY A 13 -17.94 8.23 -16.62
C GLY A 13 -17.15 9.52 -16.43
N SER A 14 -16.78 10.19 -17.53
CA SER A 14 -16.08 11.48 -17.51
C SER A 14 -16.70 12.47 -18.46
N THR A 15 -16.82 13.73 -18.03
CA THR A 15 -17.10 14.89 -18.90
C THR A 15 -15.82 15.56 -19.41
N GLY A 16 -14.65 15.05 -19.00
CA GLY A 16 -13.34 15.55 -19.39
C GLY A 16 -12.74 14.76 -20.56
N LYS A 17 -11.42 14.57 -20.55
CA LYS A 17 -10.71 13.87 -21.63
C LYS A 17 -10.77 12.33 -21.55
N GLY A 18 -11.39 11.76 -20.52
CA GLY A 18 -11.55 10.31 -20.38
C GLY A 18 -10.25 9.55 -20.06
N TYR A 19 -9.24 10.21 -19.48
CA TYR A 19 -8.05 9.54 -18.94
C TYR A 19 -7.70 10.09 -17.56
N VAL A 20 -7.03 9.26 -16.75
CA VAL A 20 -6.55 9.62 -15.42
C VAL A 20 -5.06 9.95 -15.46
N HIS A 21 -4.62 10.72 -14.48
CA HIS A 21 -3.22 10.97 -14.17
C HIS A 21 -3.10 11.06 -12.65
N ASP A 22 -1.93 10.70 -12.12
CA ASP A 22 -1.69 10.85 -10.69
C ASP A 22 -1.70 12.34 -10.32
N ASP A 23 -2.44 12.67 -9.26
CA ASP A 23 -2.57 14.03 -8.75
C ASP A 23 -2.72 14.02 -7.22
N MET A 24 -2.39 15.14 -6.59
CA MET A 24 -2.44 15.39 -5.15
C MET A 24 -1.56 14.43 -4.32
N GLU A 25 -1.79 14.38 -3.00
CA GLU A 25 -1.04 13.53 -2.08
C GLU A 25 -1.56 12.09 -2.06
N CYS A 26 -0.63 11.12 -2.13
CA CYS A 26 -0.96 9.71 -1.94
C CYS A 26 -1.51 9.42 -0.53
N SER A 27 -2.52 8.58 -0.46
CA SER A 27 -3.17 8.18 0.80
C SER A 27 -3.36 6.67 0.93
N HIS A 28 -3.32 5.92 -0.16
CA HIS A 28 -3.54 4.48 -0.22
C HIS A 28 -2.24 3.77 -0.56
N TYR A 29 -1.99 2.67 0.12
CA TYR A 29 -0.77 1.88 -0.01
C TYR A 29 -1.14 0.40 0.11
N MET A 30 -0.40 -0.47 -0.55
CA MET A 30 -0.62 -1.92 -0.44
C MET A 30 0.69 -2.68 -0.52
N LYS A 31 0.84 -3.75 0.25
CA LYS A 31 2.00 -4.65 0.11
C LYS A 31 1.99 -5.31 -1.25
N ASN A 32 3.13 -5.29 -1.93
CA ASN A 32 3.30 -6.02 -3.17
C ASN A 32 3.12 -7.52 -2.89
N PHE A 33 2.06 -8.09 -3.46
CA PHE A 33 1.65 -9.47 -3.22
C PHE A 33 2.72 -10.48 -3.63
N GLU A 34 3.37 -10.24 -4.79
CA GLU A 34 4.40 -11.13 -5.32
C GLU A 34 5.66 -11.17 -4.45
N LEU A 35 5.94 -10.07 -3.74
CA LEU A 35 7.09 -9.94 -2.85
C LEU A 35 6.73 -10.19 -1.38
N ALA A 36 5.50 -10.62 -1.08
CA ALA A 36 5.01 -10.70 0.29
C ALA A 36 5.83 -11.64 1.18
N GLU A 37 6.36 -12.71 0.59
CA GLU A 37 7.18 -13.75 1.23
C GLU A 37 8.70 -13.52 1.03
N GLU A 38 9.10 -12.52 0.23
CA GLU A 38 10.52 -12.26 -0.01
C GLU A 38 11.16 -11.55 1.19
N HIS A 39 12.32 -12.07 1.62
CA HIS A 39 13.11 -11.43 2.67
C HIS A 39 13.99 -10.32 2.07
N ILE A 40 13.46 -9.10 2.03
CA ILE A 40 14.22 -7.90 1.65
C ILE A 40 14.86 -7.27 2.90
N PRO A 41 16.20 -7.16 2.98
CA PRO A 41 16.88 -6.67 4.17
C PRO A 41 16.63 -5.18 4.42
N LEU A 42 15.98 -4.86 5.54
CA LEU A 42 15.76 -3.48 6.01
C LEU A 42 16.85 -3.03 6.99
N ARG A 43 17.53 -1.93 6.67
CA ARG A 43 18.56 -1.33 7.53
C ARG A 43 17.98 -0.42 8.61
N LEU A 44 16.86 0.26 8.33
CA LEU A 44 16.26 1.23 9.24
C LEU A 44 15.33 0.52 10.24
N PRO A 45 15.59 0.60 11.56
CA PRO A 45 14.75 -0.07 12.57
C PRO A 45 13.29 0.37 12.54
N ARG A 46 13.02 1.66 12.27
CA ARG A 46 11.65 2.19 12.16
C ARG A 46 10.90 1.64 10.95
N SER A 47 11.57 1.45 9.80
CA SER A 47 10.94 0.83 8.63
C SER A 47 10.58 -0.62 8.92
N LYS A 48 11.46 -1.35 9.62
CA LYS A 48 11.18 -2.73 10.05
C LYS A 48 10.00 -2.79 11.03
N ALA A 49 9.94 -1.87 12.00
CA ALA A 49 8.82 -1.81 12.94
C ALA A 49 7.51 -1.49 12.22
N LEU A 50 7.49 -0.51 11.32
CA LEU A 50 6.32 -0.16 10.53
C LEU A 50 5.86 -1.32 9.65
N LEU A 51 6.77 -2.00 8.94
CA LEU A 51 6.44 -3.17 8.13
C LEU A 51 5.80 -4.27 8.98
N ASN A 52 6.34 -4.56 10.16
CA ASN A 52 5.75 -5.53 11.07
C ASN A 52 4.33 -5.11 11.53
N THR A 53 4.11 -3.82 11.80
CA THR A 53 2.77 -3.30 12.12
C THR A 53 1.82 -3.52 10.94
N ILE A 54 2.27 -3.27 9.71
CA ILE A 54 1.45 -3.43 8.50
C ILE A 54 1.13 -4.90 8.26
N ASP A 55 2.14 -5.78 8.32
CA ASP A 55 1.96 -7.22 8.13
C ASP A 55 0.99 -7.81 9.15
N LYS A 56 1.07 -7.39 10.42
CA LYS A 56 0.18 -7.85 11.48
C LYS A 56 -1.28 -7.42 11.30
N ASN A 57 -1.52 -6.23 10.74
CA ASN A 57 -2.87 -5.63 10.71
C ASN A 57 -3.55 -5.71 9.34
N PHE A 58 -2.79 -5.73 8.25
CA PHE A 58 -3.31 -5.65 6.89
C PHE A 58 -2.81 -6.78 5.98
N GLY A 59 -1.61 -7.32 6.25
CA GLY A 59 -0.99 -8.31 5.38
C GLY A 59 -0.80 -7.74 3.96
N THR A 60 -1.45 -8.36 2.97
CA THR A 60 -1.45 -7.91 1.58
C THR A 60 -2.64 -7.04 1.20
N LEU A 61 -3.55 -6.75 2.14
CA LEU A 61 -4.67 -5.83 1.90
C LEU A 61 -4.19 -4.38 1.85
N ALA A 62 -4.87 -3.56 1.04
CA ALA A 62 -4.62 -2.13 0.99
C ALA A 62 -4.96 -1.45 2.33
N PHE A 63 -4.20 -0.41 2.67
CA PHE A 63 -4.38 0.42 3.85
C PHE A 63 -4.21 1.90 3.51
N CYS A 64 -4.48 2.77 4.49
CA CYS A 64 -4.26 4.21 4.34
C CYS A 64 -3.60 4.84 5.57
N ARG A 65 -3.01 6.04 5.41
CA ARG A 65 -2.34 6.79 6.50
C ARG A 65 -3.22 6.90 7.76
N ARG A 66 -4.51 7.20 7.58
CA ARG A 66 -5.49 7.31 8.69
C ARG A 66 -5.65 6.03 9.51
N TRP A 67 -5.46 4.86 8.90
CA TRP A 67 -5.56 3.59 9.64
C TRP A 67 -4.30 3.33 10.45
N VAL A 68 -3.13 3.67 9.88
CA VAL A 68 -1.85 3.63 10.59
C VAL A 68 -1.86 4.59 11.78
N ASP A 69 -2.41 5.80 11.62
CA ASP A 69 -2.60 6.76 12.73
C ASP A 69 -3.48 6.18 13.86
N ARG A 70 -4.56 5.45 13.52
CA ARG A 70 -5.45 4.81 14.51
C ARG A 70 -4.78 3.68 15.28
N LEU A 71 -3.73 3.07 14.73
CA LEU A 71 -2.90 2.07 15.42
C LEU A 71 -1.91 2.74 16.40
N GLY A 72 -1.86 4.07 16.46
CA GLY A 72 -0.98 4.83 17.33
C GLY A 72 0.42 5.06 16.77
N GLU A 73 0.67 4.69 15.51
CA GLU A 73 1.92 4.98 14.82
C GLU A 73 2.06 6.49 14.60
N THR A 74 3.25 7.04 14.84
CA THR A 74 3.53 8.47 14.67
C THR A 74 4.86 8.68 13.96
N LYS A 75 5.00 9.80 13.23
CA LYS A 75 6.23 10.16 12.50
C LYS A 75 6.74 9.05 11.55
N TYR A 76 5.82 8.25 11.01
CA TYR A 76 6.15 7.07 10.19
C TYR A 76 6.33 7.38 8.69
N LEU A 77 6.03 8.60 8.23
CA LEU A 77 6.04 8.93 6.79
C LEU A 77 7.39 8.67 6.10
N MET A 78 8.51 8.91 6.79
CA MET A 78 9.83 8.60 6.22
C MET A 78 10.07 7.09 6.12
N SER A 79 9.59 6.32 7.09
CA SER A 79 9.63 4.86 7.06
C SER A 79 8.71 4.28 5.98
N LEU A 80 7.55 4.89 5.78
CA LEU A 80 6.63 4.53 4.71
C LEU A 80 7.27 4.76 3.34
N LYS A 81 7.90 5.93 3.14
CA LYS A 81 8.67 6.22 1.92
C LYS A 81 9.81 5.22 1.71
N ASP A 82 10.56 4.91 2.76
CA ASP A 82 11.68 3.96 2.70
C ASP A 82 11.25 2.53 2.29
N LEU A 83 10.02 2.13 2.65
CA LEU A 83 9.41 0.87 2.23
C LEU A 83 8.92 0.92 0.77
N CYS A 84 8.31 2.02 0.33
CA CYS A 84 7.96 2.25 -1.08
C CYS A 84 9.19 2.23 -1.98
N ASP A 85 10.27 2.93 -1.60
CA ASP A 85 11.53 2.98 -2.36
C ASP A 85 12.19 1.58 -2.49
N LYS A 86 11.88 0.65 -1.57
CA LYS A 86 12.32 -0.75 -1.61
C LYS A 86 11.29 -1.70 -2.21
N VAL A 87 10.26 -1.16 -2.87
CA VAL A 87 9.24 -1.93 -3.62
C VAL A 87 8.39 -2.84 -2.72
N PHE A 88 8.38 -2.60 -1.40
CA PHE A 88 7.46 -3.30 -0.51
C PHE A 88 6.01 -2.89 -0.76
N PHE A 89 5.80 -1.62 -1.12
CA PHE A 89 4.47 -1.06 -1.32
C PHE A 89 4.28 -0.53 -2.74
N LEU A 90 3.08 -0.76 -3.26
CA LEU A 90 2.47 -0.10 -4.41
C LEU A 90 1.70 1.14 -3.94
#